data_AF-A0A6L8NAV1-F1
#
_entry.id   AF-A0A6L8NAV1-F1
#
_cell.length_a   1.000
_cell.length_b   1.000
_cell.length_c   1.000
_cell.angle_alpha   90.00
_cell.angle_beta   90.00
_cell.angle_gamma   90.00
#
_symmetry.space_group_name_H-M   'P 1'
#
loop_
_entity.id
_entity.type
_entity.pdbx_description
1 polymer ?
#
loop_
_entity_poly.entity_id
_entity_poly.type
_entity_poly.pdbx_seq_one_letter_code
_entity_poly.pdbx_strand_id
1 'polypeptide(L)'
;MDAHSRTGRALHAIVLSLVLVFDVVLADGSGAGVSAALAIAAAATGAAGAALVVCAVISARCAPPVPRTRVRTAIRDRERRTAFLPQRDPDARGRTRPRAPGRALLAAAA
;
A
#
# COMPACT_ATOMS: atom_id res chain seq x y z
N MET A 1 25.89 8.17 1.04
CA MET A 1 25.54 6.93 0.28
C MET A 1 25.17 5.78 1.24
N ASP A 2 24.68 6.08 2.45
CA ASP A 2 24.82 5.17 3.61
C ASP A 2 23.51 4.51 4.07
N ALA A 3 22.40 4.83 3.43
CA ALA A 3 21.09 4.27 3.77
C ALA A 3 20.96 2.79 3.32
N HIS A 4 21.67 2.41 2.25
CA HIS A 4 21.62 1.04 1.71
C HIS A 4 22.36 0.04 2.61
N SER A 5 23.46 0.45 3.27
CA SER A 5 24.23 -0.44 4.14
C SER A 5 23.57 -0.69 5.50
N ARG A 6 22.86 0.31 6.06
CA ARG A 6 22.10 0.15 7.32
C ARG A 6 20.91 -0.80 7.16
N THR A 7 20.22 -0.71 6.03
CA THR A 7 19.04 -1.55 5.79
C THR A 7 19.41 -3.01 5.50
N GLY A 8 20.57 -3.27 4.88
CA GLY A 8 21.09 -4.64 4.73
C GLY A 8 21.40 -5.31 6.07
N ARG A 9 22.01 -4.57 7.01
CA ARG A 9 22.28 -5.07 8.38
C ARG A 9 21.01 -5.35 9.18
N ALA A 10 20.00 -4.49 9.06
CA ALA A 10 18.72 -4.69 9.73
C ALA A 10 17.99 -5.95 9.25
N LEU A 11 17.99 -6.21 7.93
CA LEU A 11 17.41 -7.42 7.36
C LEU A 11 18.15 -8.67 7.81
N HIS A 12 19.48 -8.63 7.84
CA HIS A 12 20.29 -9.74 8.31
C HIS A 12 20.01 -10.07 9.78
N ALA A 13 19.87 -9.04 10.62
CA ALA A 13 19.47 -9.21 12.02
C ALA A 13 18.06 -9.80 12.16
N ILE A 14 17.09 -9.33 11.36
CA ILE A 14 15.72 -9.86 11.37
C ILE A 14 15.69 -11.34 10.96
N VAL A 15 16.42 -11.71 9.91
CA VAL A 15 16.52 -13.10 9.44
C VAL A 15 17.17 -13.98 10.50
N LEU A 16 18.28 -13.53 11.12
CA LEU A 16 18.94 -14.27 12.19
C LEU A 16 18.01 -14.47 13.41
N SER A 17 17.28 -13.44 13.81
CA SER A 17 16.31 -13.55 14.91
C SER A 17 15.18 -14.53 14.61
N LEU A 18 14.65 -14.53 13.38
CA LEU A 18 13.61 -15.47 12.95
C LEU A 18 14.09 -16.93 12.96
N VAL A 19 15.32 -17.17 12.49
CA VAL A 19 15.95 -18.51 12.52
C VAL A 19 16.15 -18.97 13.96
N LEU A 20 16.67 -18.10 14.83
CA LEU A 20 16.93 -18.44 16.23
C LEU A 20 15.64 -18.76 17.00
N VAL A 21 14.55 -18.02 16.75
CA VAL A 21 13.24 -18.30 17.35
C VAL A 21 12.69 -19.64 16.84
N PHE A 22 12.84 -19.94 15.55
CA PHE A 22 12.41 -21.20 14.98
C PHE A 22 13.16 -22.41 15.58
N ASP A 23 14.48 -22.30 15.74
CA ASP A 23 15.30 -23.35 16.37
C ASP A 23 14.93 -23.56 17.85
N VAL A 24 14.66 -22.49 18.61
CA VAL A 24 14.23 -22.60 20.01
C VAL A 24 12.87 -23.31 20.12
N VAL A 25 11.91 -22.96 19.26
CA VAL A 25 10.59 -23.60 19.22
C VAL A 25 10.69 -25.09 18.85
N LEU A 26 11.63 -25.45 17.96
CA LEU A 26 11.89 -26.86 17.62
C LEU A 26 12.58 -27.62 18.76
N ALA A 27 13.51 -26.99 19.48
CA ALA A 27 14.24 -27.60 20.58
C ALA A 27 13.34 -27.93 21.78
N ASP A 28 12.33 -27.10 22.06
CA ASP A 28 11.37 -27.31 23.16
C ASP A 28 10.30 -28.39 22.85
N GLY A 29 10.22 -28.88 21.60
CA GLY A 29 9.15 -29.76 21.10
C GLY A 29 9.21 -31.24 21.53
N SER A 30 9.95 -31.62 22.56
CA SER A 30 10.16 -33.03 22.94
C SER A 30 9.03 -33.69 23.77
N GLY A 31 7.89 -33.03 23.97
CA GLY A 31 6.79 -33.50 24.83
C GLY A 31 5.40 -33.63 24.18
N ALA A 32 4.99 -34.88 23.93
CA ALA A 32 3.61 -35.38 23.72
C ALA A 32 2.88 -35.04 22.39
N GLY A 33 2.34 -36.07 21.73
CA GLY A 33 1.96 -36.10 20.31
C GLY A 33 0.80 -35.21 19.83
N VAL A 34 0.09 -34.51 20.72
CA VAL A 34 -0.87 -33.44 20.32
C VAL A 34 -0.13 -32.12 20.10
N SER A 35 0.93 -31.87 20.86
CA SER A 35 1.82 -30.72 20.71
C SER A 35 2.60 -30.78 19.39
N ALA A 36 2.89 -31.97 18.89
CA ALA A 36 3.66 -32.15 17.65
C ALA A 36 2.89 -31.65 16.40
N ALA A 37 1.60 -31.97 16.28
CA ALA A 37 0.79 -31.49 15.16
C ALA A 37 0.60 -29.98 15.21
N LEU A 38 0.40 -29.42 16.40
CA LEU A 38 0.31 -27.97 16.61
C LEU A 38 1.65 -27.27 16.32
N ALA A 39 2.77 -27.88 16.73
CA ALA A 39 4.12 -27.37 16.44
C ALA A 39 4.41 -27.38 14.94
N ILE A 40 4.01 -28.45 14.21
CA ILE A 40 4.16 -28.52 12.76
C ILE A 40 3.29 -27.45 12.06
N ALA A 41 2.05 -27.27 12.50
CA ALA A 41 1.17 -26.25 11.94
C ALA A 41 1.70 -24.82 12.19
N ALA A 42 2.21 -24.57 13.40
CA ALA A 42 2.86 -23.31 13.76
C ALA A 42 4.15 -23.08 12.96
N ALA A 43 4.98 -24.11 12.80
CA ALA A 43 6.20 -24.08 11.99
C ALA A 43 5.89 -23.81 10.51
N ALA A 44 4.88 -24.48 9.95
CA ALA A 44 4.47 -24.27 8.56
C ALA A 44 3.93 -22.85 8.34
N THR A 45 3.14 -22.33 9.29
CA THR A 45 2.62 -20.95 9.22
C THR A 45 3.74 -19.93 9.36
N GLY A 46 4.69 -20.17 10.28
CA GLY A 46 5.89 -19.35 10.46
C GLY A 46 6.77 -19.34 9.21
N ALA A 47 6.99 -20.51 8.61
CA ALA A 47 7.75 -20.65 7.36
C ALA A 47 7.07 -19.94 6.19
N ALA A 48 5.75 -20.08 6.06
CA ALA A 48 4.97 -19.37 5.05
C ALA A 48 5.04 -17.84 5.25
N GLY A 49 4.90 -17.38 6.50
CA GLY A 49 5.06 -15.97 6.85
C GLY A 49 6.45 -15.43 6.52
N ALA A 50 7.51 -16.17 6.88
CA ALA A 50 8.89 -15.81 6.56
C ALA A 50 9.13 -15.74 5.05
N ALA A 51 8.63 -16.73 4.29
CA ALA A 51 8.73 -16.73 2.84
C ALA A 51 8.02 -15.51 2.21
N LEU A 52 6.82 -15.16 2.70
CA LEU A 52 6.11 -13.97 2.25
C LEU A 52 6.89 -12.68 2.55
N VAL A 53 7.49 -12.56 3.74
CA VAL A 53 8.32 -11.40 4.09
C VAL A 53 9.55 -11.32 3.18
N VAL A 54 10.25 -12.43 2.92
CA VAL A 54 11.39 -12.47 2.00
C VAL A 54 10.97 -12.06 0.60
N CYS A 55 9.87 -12.61 0.07
CA CYS A 55 9.33 -12.23 -1.23
C CYS A 55 8.96 -10.73 -1.29
N ALA A 56 8.33 -10.19 -0.25
CA ALA A 56 7.98 -8.78 -0.17
C ALA A 56 9.23 -7.89 -0.15
N VAL A 57 10.28 -8.28 0.59
CA VAL A 57 11.56 -7.55 0.63
C VAL A 57 12.24 -7.59 -0.74
N ILE A 58 12.34 -8.75 -1.38
CA ILE A 58 12.92 -8.88 -2.72
C ILE A 58 12.16 -7.99 -3.71
N SER A 59 10.83 -8.09 -3.72
CA SER A 59 9.97 -7.27 -4.58
C SER A 59 10.19 -5.77 -4.36
N ALA A 60 10.26 -5.33 -3.10
CA ALA A 60 10.51 -3.94 -2.76
C ALA A 60 11.91 -3.45 -3.19
N ARG A 61 12.91 -4.34 -3.22
CA ARG A 61 14.28 -4.02 -3.68
C ARG A 61 14.43 -4.03 -5.19
N CYS A 62 13.68 -4.89 -5.88
CA CYS A 62 13.66 -4.95 -7.34
C CYS A 62 12.81 -3.83 -7.96
N ALA A 63 11.96 -3.16 -7.17
CA ALA A 63 11.17 -2.04 -7.65
C ALA A 63 12.08 -0.86 -8.08
N PRO A 64 11.92 -0.33 -9.30
CA PRO A 64 12.74 0.77 -9.77
C PRO A 64 12.49 2.03 -8.94
N PRO A 65 13.53 2.83 -8.63
CA PRO A 65 13.38 4.05 -7.85
C PRO A 65 12.51 5.06 -8.61
N VAL A 66 11.37 5.43 -8.03
CA VAL A 66 10.45 6.40 -8.63
C VAL A 66 10.84 7.83 -8.19
N PRO A 67 11.07 8.76 -9.13
CA PRO A 67 11.34 10.15 -8.78
C PRO A 67 10.21 10.77 -7.96
N ARG A 68 10.55 11.56 -6.93
CA ARG A 68 9.57 12.23 -6.07
C ARG A 68 8.59 13.11 -6.84
N THR A 69 9.04 13.70 -7.94
CA THR A 69 8.19 14.47 -8.86
C THR A 69 7.11 13.61 -9.49
N ARG A 70 7.45 12.38 -9.94
CA ARG A 70 6.49 11.44 -10.54
C ARG A 70 5.42 10.98 -9.54
N VAL A 71 5.81 10.79 -8.27
CA VAL A 71 4.86 10.48 -7.20
C VAL A 71 3.91 11.66 -6.98
N ARG A 72 4.45 12.88 -6.85
CA ARG A 72 3.64 14.10 -6.68
C ARG A 72 2.70 14.36 -7.85
N THR A 73 3.17 14.15 -9.08
CA THR A 73 2.31 14.29 -10.27
C THR A 73 1.24 13.22 -10.30
N ALA A 74 1.56 11.96 -9.97
CA ALA A 74 0.58 10.88 -9.92
C ALA A 74 -0.50 11.12 -8.84
N ILE A 75 -0.11 11.63 -7.67
CA ILE A 75 -1.05 12.03 -6.61
C ILE A 75 -1.93 13.18 -7.11
N ARG A 76 -1.35 14.24 -7.67
CA ARG A 76 -2.11 15.38 -8.19
C ARG A 76 -3.04 15.00 -9.35
N ASP A 77 -2.63 14.05 -10.17
CA ASP A 77 -3.41 13.51 -11.29
C ASP A 77 -4.57 12.62 -10.79
N ARG A 78 -4.32 11.78 -9.77
CA ARG A 78 -5.36 11.03 -9.07
C ARG A 78 -6.36 11.97 -8.39
N GLU A 79 -5.87 12.98 -7.68
CA GLU A 79 -6.69 14.02 -7.07
C GLU A 79 -7.56 14.71 -8.12
N ARG A 80 -7.02 15.14 -9.27
CA ARG A 80 -7.85 15.72 -10.33
C ARG A 80 -8.92 14.76 -10.85
N ARG A 81 -8.61 13.47 -10.98
CA ARG A 81 -9.56 12.44 -11.41
C ARG A 81 -10.66 12.15 -10.40
N THR A 82 -10.43 12.38 -9.11
CA THR A 82 -11.38 12.07 -8.02
C THR A 82 -11.87 13.29 -7.24
N ALA A 83 -11.35 14.49 -7.52
CA ALA A 83 -11.70 15.74 -6.84
C ALA A 83 -13.12 16.18 -7.17
N PHE A 84 -13.62 15.74 -8.32
CA PHE A 84 -15.03 15.84 -8.63
C PHE A 84 -15.70 14.57 -8.13
N LEU A 85 -16.54 14.68 -7.09
CA LEU A 85 -17.75 13.86 -7.05
C LEU A 85 -18.37 13.97 -8.45
N PRO A 86 -18.91 12.93 -9.10
CA PRO A 86 -19.62 13.11 -10.37
C PRO A 86 -20.63 14.24 -10.19
N GLN A 87 -20.27 15.45 -10.64
CA GLN A 87 -21.14 16.60 -10.52
C GLN A 87 -22.31 16.21 -11.39
N ARG A 88 -23.48 16.01 -10.77
CA ARG A 88 -24.73 15.84 -11.52
C ARG A 88 -24.79 17.03 -12.44
N ASP A 89 -24.59 16.78 -13.73
CA ASP A 89 -24.55 17.80 -14.75
C ASP A 89 -25.78 18.70 -14.53
N PRO A 90 -25.58 19.98 -14.13
CA PRO A 90 -26.69 20.88 -13.89
C PRO A 90 -27.47 21.16 -15.18
N ASP A 91 -26.89 20.85 -16.34
CA ASP A 91 -27.49 20.89 -17.67
C ASP A 91 -28.03 19.54 -18.15
N ALA A 92 -27.94 18.49 -17.33
CA ALA A 92 -28.46 17.19 -17.69
C ALA A 92 -29.93 17.33 -18.10
N ARG A 93 -30.26 16.78 -19.27
CA ARG A 93 -31.60 16.82 -19.85
C ARG A 93 -32.62 16.38 -18.79
N GLY A 94 -33.49 17.29 -18.35
CA GLY A 94 -34.47 17.05 -17.28
C GLY A 94 -34.20 17.80 -15.97
N ARG A 95 -33.14 18.62 -15.87
CA ARG A 95 -32.95 19.58 -14.79
C ARG A 95 -33.01 21.01 -15.30
N THR A 96 -34.02 21.74 -14.87
CA THR A 96 -34.11 23.18 -15.14
C THR A 96 -33.06 23.90 -14.30
N ARG A 97 -32.10 24.59 -14.95
CA ARG A 97 -31.19 25.49 -14.22
C ARG A 97 -32.02 26.47 -13.39
N PRO A 98 -31.76 26.63 -12.08
CA PRO A 98 -32.20 27.82 -11.36
C PRO A 98 -31.58 29.02 -12.07
N ARG A 99 -32.38 29.75 -12.85
CA ARG A 99 -31.91 30.99 -13.48
C ARG A 99 -31.72 31.99 -12.35
N ALA A 100 -30.49 32.42 -12.10
CA ALA A 100 -30.28 33.63 -11.32
C ALA A 100 -31.14 34.75 -11.94
N PRO A 101 -31.80 35.61 -11.15
CA PRO A 101 -32.63 36.69 -11.67
C PRO A 101 -31.88 37.47 -12.74
N GLY A 102 -32.31 37.33 -14.00
CA GLY A 102 -31.64 37.92 -15.14
C GLY A 102 -31.89 39.43 -15.15
N ARG A 103 -30.89 40.22 -14.79
CA ARG A 103 -30.89 41.65 -15.12
C ARG A 103 -30.47 41.76 -16.58
N ALA A 104 -31.41 42.19 -17.43
CA ALA A 104 -31.16 42.35 -18.86
C ALA A 104 -29.99 43.32 -19.09
N LEU A 105 -28.91 42.85 -19.68
CA LEU A 105 -27.85 43.71 -20.19
C LEU A 105 -28.29 44.19 -21.59
N LEU A 106 -28.61 45.48 -21.67
CA LEU A 106 -28.72 46.22 -22.92
C LEU A 106 -27.31 46.35 -23.51
N ALA A 107 -26.92 45.41 -24.37
CA ALA A 107 -25.78 45.61 -25.24
C ALA A 107 -26.20 46.63 -26.31
N ALA A 108 -25.60 47.82 -26.24
CA ALA A 108 -25.94 49.00 -27.03
C ALA A 108 -25.88 48.75 -28.54
N ALA A 109 -26.94 49.19 -29.22
CA ALA A 109 -26.93 49.51 -30.64
C ALA A 109 -26.53 50.99 -30.80
N ALA A 110 -25.42 51.25 -31.50
CA ALA A 110 -25.13 52.43 -32.30
C ALA A 110 -23.75 52.26 -32.95
#